data_AF-A0A7K1SZM3-F1
#
_entry.id   AF-A0A7K1SZM3-F1
#
_cell.length_a   1.000
_cell.length_b   1.000
_cell.length_c   1.000
_cell.angle_alpha   90.00
_cell.angle_beta   90.00
_cell.angle_gamma   90.00
#
_symmetry.space_group_name_H-M   'P 1'
#
loop_
_entity.id
_entity.type
_entity.pdbx_description
1 polymer ?
#
loop_
_entity_poly.entity_id
_entity_poly.type
_entity_poly.pdbx_seq_one_letter_code
_entity_poly.pdbx_strand_id
1 'polypeptide(L)'
;MTYKHTYFLLLLFIVGCVTTSCQKQWDKHDSITDAQLGKNLMDQINQNPNLSTFSGYLVKTGYDKVISSSKTFTVWAPTNTAMQSVDATILNDTAKLKQFVGNHLSNQSYLTNVPQPSVRVQTLNGKFATFTSTTFEEANITQANQYVGNGILHIIDKAIIPKLNIWEYVNSLTTTGLKQKAYLQALNYTYTDTSKATQTGVDPTTGKPVLKPGTGVISANTYLKTVLDVSDESKQYTFIVLADAAYDSERSKVTKYFTTTGSYNTSLDSTTYLSARNVVKDLAFNTLITPALLTDTLLSVNNVKVPFNKSAILSTYTASNGIVYVMSSVNFRVKDKITPIYIQGENPAGFATTDKRANILYRIRKDPNGNIFNDILVAGSSAGSLPASYYARYNVPNVYAATYTVSWRALNDTGTIFSQTLAFGTYNATPSFTSTADLNTYDEKRLGSYTVNKYGNLNMFMVGANSTTTGQNSFTFDYVKLDPIIQ
;
A
#
# COMPACT_ATOMS: atom_id res chain seq x y z
N MET A 1 94.30 20.82 -17.62
CA MET A 1 93.22 19.93 -17.13
C MET A 1 91.94 20.76 -16.97
N THR A 2 91.19 20.86 -18.06
CA THR A 2 90.12 21.83 -18.32
C THR A 2 88.82 21.08 -18.64
N TYR A 3 88.33 20.28 -17.69
CA TYR A 3 87.14 19.45 -17.90
C TYR A 3 86.13 19.47 -16.75
N LYS A 4 86.32 20.25 -15.68
CA LYS A 4 85.38 20.28 -14.54
C LYS A 4 84.40 21.47 -14.53
N HIS A 5 84.66 22.55 -15.27
CA HIS A 5 83.78 23.73 -15.28
C HIS A 5 82.74 23.72 -16.40
N THR A 6 82.97 22.96 -17.48
CA THR A 6 82.04 22.88 -18.62
C THR A 6 80.80 22.02 -18.31
N TYR A 7 80.92 21.01 -17.44
CA TYR A 7 79.77 20.19 -17.03
C TYR A 7 78.87 20.88 -16.00
N PHE A 8 79.41 21.78 -15.17
CA PHE A 8 78.61 22.50 -14.18
C PHE A 8 77.72 23.58 -14.82
N LEU A 9 78.22 24.24 -15.88
CA LEU A 9 77.45 25.19 -16.69
C LEU A 9 76.42 24.49 -17.59
N LEU A 10 76.71 23.28 -18.09
CA LEU A 10 75.74 22.50 -18.87
C LEU A 10 74.60 21.94 -17.99
N LEU A 11 74.89 21.60 -16.73
CA LEU A 11 73.87 21.13 -15.79
C LEU A 11 72.92 22.25 -15.36
N LEU A 12 73.43 23.49 -15.18
CA LEU A 12 72.60 24.64 -14.84
C LEU A 12 71.67 25.08 -15.99
N PHE A 13 72.10 24.88 -17.24
CA PHE A 13 71.28 25.22 -18.43
C PHE A 13 70.16 24.19 -18.68
N ILE A 14 70.37 22.92 -18.31
CA ILE A 14 69.35 21.86 -18.42
C ILE A 14 68.31 21.99 -17.29
N VAL A 15 68.70 22.41 -16.08
CA VAL A 15 67.76 22.60 -14.95
C VAL A 15 66.90 23.87 -15.12
N GLY A 16 67.36 24.89 -15.86
CA GLY A 16 66.58 26.08 -16.20
C GLY A 16 65.50 25.88 -17.28
N CYS A 17 65.66 24.87 -18.15
CA CYS A 17 64.69 24.59 -19.23
C CYS A 17 63.56 23.64 -18.83
N VAL A 18 63.63 22.97 -17.67
CA VAL A 18 62.60 22.01 -17.23
C VAL A 18 61.53 22.68 -16.34
N THR A 19 61.78 23.86 -15.79
CA THR A 19 60.81 24.54 -14.89
C THR A 19 59.83 25.46 -15.60
N THR A 20 60.06 25.83 -16.87
CA THR A 20 59.13 26.69 -17.64
C THR A 20 58.15 25.92 -18.51
N SER A 21 58.37 24.61 -18.75
CA SER A 21 57.44 23.77 -19.50
C SER A 21 56.39 23.08 -18.63
N CYS A 22 56.56 23.06 -17.29
CA CYS A 22 55.66 22.37 -16.36
C CYS A 22 54.84 23.29 -15.45
N GLN A 23 54.88 24.62 -15.59
CA GLN A 23 53.94 25.50 -14.89
C GLN A 23 52.66 25.74 -15.70
N LYS A 24 52.76 25.90 -17.02
CA LYS A 24 51.61 26.23 -17.89
C LYS A 24 50.61 25.09 -18.16
N GLN A 25 50.92 23.86 -17.73
CA GLN A 25 50.07 22.70 -17.96
C GLN A 25 49.20 22.36 -16.75
N TRP A 26 49.60 22.76 -15.54
CA TRP A 26 48.82 22.61 -14.31
C TRP A 26 47.80 23.73 -14.13
N ASP A 27 48.15 24.99 -14.46
CA ASP A 27 47.18 26.12 -14.47
C ASP A 27 46.03 25.92 -15.49
N LYS A 28 46.27 25.11 -16.54
CA LYS A 28 45.25 24.73 -17.54
C LYS A 28 44.38 23.55 -17.10
N HIS A 29 44.77 22.84 -16.05
CA HIS A 29 44.00 21.70 -15.52
C HIS A 29 42.93 22.15 -14.50
N ASP A 30 43.17 23.27 -13.80
CA ASP A 30 42.25 23.84 -12.79
C ASP A 30 41.49 25.10 -13.27
N SER A 31 41.81 25.64 -14.44
CA SER A 31 40.98 26.70 -15.01
C SER A 31 39.70 26.09 -15.59
N ILE A 32 38.56 26.55 -15.10
CA ILE A 32 37.26 26.35 -15.76
C ILE A 32 37.37 27.04 -17.13
N THR A 33 37.79 26.31 -18.17
CA THR A 33 37.95 26.83 -19.53
C THR A 33 36.62 27.06 -20.24
N ASP A 34 35.52 26.58 -19.66
CA ASP A 34 34.18 26.75 -20.18
C ASP A 34 33.46 27.93 -19.50
N ALA A 35 33.27 29.02 -20.24
CA ALA A 35 32.58 30.21 -19.76
C ALA A 35 31.13 29.93 -19.28
N GLN A 36 30.51 28.81 -19.68
CA GLN A 36 29.16 28.43 -19.23
C GLN A 36 29.13 27.93 -17.78
N LEU A 37 30.23 27.33 -17.30
CA LEU A 37 30.34 26.84 -15.92
C LEU A 37 30.53 27.98 -14.89
N GLY A 38 30.86 29.18 -15.34
CA GLY A 38 30.92 30.38 -14.49
C GLY A 38 29.57 31.04 -14.20
N LYS A 39 28.49 30.58 -14.86
CA LYS A 39 27.11 31.07 -14.68
C LYS A 39 26.28 30.08 -13.87
N ASN A 40 25.26 30.56 -13.17
CA ASN A 40 24.24 29.69 -12.57
C ASN A 40 22.97 29.59 -13.44
N LEU A 41 22.06 28.68 -13.07
CA LEU A 41 20.78 28.46 -13.76
C LEU A 41 19.93 29.73 -13.87
N MET A 42 19.85 30.52 -12.80
CA MET A 42 19.06 31.75 -12.79
C MET A 42 19.64 32.79 -13.76
N ASP A 43 20.96 32.93 -13.83
CA ASP A 43 21.64 33.82 -14.78
C ASP A 43 21.34 33.43 -16.22
N GLN A 44 21.38 32.12 -16.51
CA GLN A 44 21.10 31.57 -17.84
C GLN A 44 19.63 31.78 -18.23
N ILE A 45 18.69 31.60 -17.30
CA ILE A 45 17.26 31.85 -17.52
C ILE A 45 17.02 33.35 -17.78
N ASN A 46 17.64 34.24 -17.00
CA ASN A 46 17.49 35.70 -17.15
C ASN A 46 18.06 36.25 -18.46
N GLN A 47 19.10 35.61 -19.02
CA GLN A 47 19.69 36.01 -20.29
C GLN A 47 18.81 35.65 -21.50
N ASN A 48 17.80 34.80 -21.33
CA ASN A 48 16.91 34.41 -22.41
C ASN A 48 15.59 35.21 -22.36
N PRO A 49 15.34 36.15 -23.29
CA PRO A 49 14.12 36.97 -23.28
C PRO A 49 12.84 36.14 -23.40
N ASN A 50 12.91 34.94 -23.99
CA ASN A 50 11.76 34.04 -24.14
C ASN A 50 11.41 33.28 -22.86
N LEU A 51 12.17 33.44 -21.77
CA LEU A 51 11.89 32.84 -20.46
C LEU A 51 11.52 33.88 -19.40
N SER A 52 11.41 35.17 -19.77
CA SER A 52 11.23 36.28 -18.84
C SER A 52 9.99 36.13 -17.95
N THR A 53 8.88 35.60 -18.48
CA THR A 53 7.67 35.35 -17.70
C THR A 53 7.90 34.28 -16.64
N PHE A 54 8.54 33.17 -17.00
CA PHE A 54 8.86 32.09 -16.05
C PHE A 54 9.89 32.55 -15.01
N SER A 55 10.88 33.34 -15.40
CA SER A 55 11.83 34.00 -14.48
C SER A 55 11.11 34.85 -13.43
N GLY A 56 10.14 35.68 -13.84
CA GLY A 56 9.34 36.46 -12.90
C GLY A 56 8.62 35.60 -11.86
N TYR A 57 8.12 34.42 -12.25
CA TYR A 57 7.48 33.49 -11.32
C TYR A 57 8.46 32.73 -10.42
N LEU A 58 9.68 32.45 -10.87
CA LEU A 58 10.75 31.94 -10.01
C LEU A 58 11.04 32.91 -8.85
N VAL A 59 11.15 34.20 -9.15
CA VAL A 59 11.35 35.26 -8.14
C VAL A 59 10.13 35.38 -7.22
N LYS A 60 8.91 35.42 -7.77
CA LYS A 60 7.67 35.55 -6.99
C LYS A 60 7.47 34.40 -6.00
N THR A 61 7.94 33.21 -6.33
CA THR A 61 7.82 32.00 -5.49
C THR A 61 9.00 31.76 -4.56
N GLY A 62 10.10 32.50 -4.74
CA GLY A 62 11.36 32.34 -4.02
C GLY A 62 12.23 31.17 -4.50
N TYR A 63 11.86 30.51 -5.61
CA TYR A 63 12.67 29.43 -6.19
C TYR A 63 13.92 29.94 -6.90
N ASP A 64 13.95 31.22 -7.30
CA ASP A 64 15.16 31.89 -7.79
C ASP A 64 16.35 31.68 -6.84
N LYS A 65 16.14 31.84 -5.53
CA LYS A 65 17.16 31.62 -4.50
C LYS A 65 17.54 30.15 -4.34
N VAL A 66 16.57 29.24 -4.53
CA VAL A 66 16.79 27.80 -4.42
C VAL A 66 17.67 27.32 -5.58
N ILE A 67 17.31 27.66 -6.82
CA ILE A 67 18.04 27.24 -8.02
C ILE A 67 19.34 28.00 -8.24
N SER A 68 19.60 29.06 -7.46
CA SER A 68 20.90 29.75 -7.43
C SER A 68 21.84 29.22 -6.34
N SER A 69 21.39 28.25 -5.52
CA SER A 69 22.24 27.64 -4.50
C SER A 69 23.33 26.76 -5.10
N SER A 70 24.29 26.32 -4.27
CA SER A 70 25.40 25.46 -4.66
C SER A 70 24.99 24.00 -4.94
N LYS A 71 23.70 23.67 -4.85
CA LYS A 71 23.19 22.35 -5.22
C LYS A 71 23.02 22.26 -6.73
N THR A 72 22.99 21.03 -7.23
CA THR A 72 22.75 20.75 -8.64
C THR A 72 21.26 20.61 -8.92
N PHE A 73 20.77 21.26 -9.97
CA PHE A 73 19.36 21.19 -10.38
C PHE A 73 19.18 20.89 -11.87
N THR A 74 17.96 20.47 -12.22
CA THR A 74 17.45 20.55 -13.59
C THR A 74 16.23 21.46 -13.62
N VAL A 75 16.17 22.34 -14.62
CA VAL A 75 15.03 23.23 -14.86
C VAL A 75 14.46 22.91 -16.23
N TRP A 76 13.16 22.61 -16.30
CA TRP A 76 12.39 22.56 -17.54
C TRP A 76 11.60 23.86 -17.68
N ALA A 77 12.21 24.89 -18.28
CA ALA A 77 11.64 26.23 -18.34
C ALA A 77 10.65 26.36 -19.52
N PRO A 78 9.36 26.63 -19.26
CA PRO A 78 8.40 26.95 -20.31
C PRO A 78 8.71 28.30 -20.95
N THR A 79 8.56 28.37 -22.27
CA THR A 79 8.65 29.64 -23.01
C THR A 79 7.55 30.63 -22.62
N ASN A 80 7.73 31.92 -22.94
CA ASN A 80 6.71 32.94 -22.71
C ASN A 80 5.39 32.60 -23.42
N THR A 81 5.46 32.02 -24.63
CA THR A 81 4.28 31.53 -25.35
C THR A 81 3.61 30.38 -24.61
N ALA A 82 4.38 29.41 -24.11
CA ALA A 82 3.86 28.31 -23.30
C ALA A 82 3.14 28.82 -22.05
N MET A 83 3.70 29.84 -21.39
CA MET A 83 3.14 30.44 -20.18
C MET A 83 1.80 31.17 -20.39
N GLN A 84 1.45 31.58 -21.62
CA GLN A 84 0.15 32.19 -21.92
C GLN A 84 -1.02 31.21 -21.75
N SER A 85 -0.76 29.90 -21.82
CA SER A 85 -1.78 28.86 -21.65
C SER A 85 -2.10 28.52 -20.18
N VAL A 86 -1.37 29.11 -19.22
CA VAL A 86 -1.54 28.82 -17.79
C VAL A 86 -2.73 29.60 -17.23
N ASP A 87 -3.62 28.88 -16.55
CA ASP A 87 -4.82 29.46 -15.95
C ASP A 87 -4.48 30.51 -14.88
N ALA A 88 -5.16 31.66 -14.92
CA ALA A 88 -4.96 32.77 -13.99
C ALA A 88 -5.23 32.38 -12.52
N THR A 89 -6.09 31.39 -12.26
CA THR A 89 -6.35 30.85 -10.91
C THR A 89 -5.14 30.17 -10.30
N ILE A 90 -4.19 29.68 -11.12
CA ILE A 90 -2.90 29.16 -10.65
C ILE A 90 -1.95 30.32 -10.38
N LEU A 91 -1.89 31.30 -11.29
CA LEU A 91 -0.93 32.40 -11.24
C LEU A 91 -1.20 33.42 -10.11
N ASN A 92 -2.48 33.56 -9.74
CA ASN A 92 -2.94 34.49 -8.70
C ASN A 92 -2.98 33.86 -7.30
N ASP A 93 -2.93 32.53 -7.18
CA ASP A 93 -2.87 31.84 -5.89
C ASP A 93 -1.41 31.51 -5.54
N THR A 94 -0.94 32.04 -4.41
CA THR A 94 0.48 31.90 -4.01
C THR A 94 0.88 30.45 -3.80
N ALA A 95 0.00 29.61 -3.24
CA ALA A 95 0.28 28.21 -2.98
C ALA A 95 0.29 27.40 -4.28
N LYS A 96 -0.71 27.61 -5.16
CA LYS A 96 -0.77 26.94 -6.46
C LYS A 96 0.37 27.35 -7.38
N LEU A 97 0.72 28.63 -7.42
CA LEU A 97 1.86 29.12 -8.19
C LEU A 97 3.16 28.47 -7.72
N LYS A 98 3.37 28.34 -6.40
CA LYS A 98 4.55 27.66 -5.86
C LYS A 98 4.58 26.17 -6.22
N GLN A 99 3.44 25.49 -6.20
CA GLN A 99 3.35 24.09 -6.65
C GLN A 99 3.63 23.95 -8.15
N PHE A 100 3.11 24.88 -8.96
CA PHE A 100 3.33 24.93 -10.40
C PHE A 100 4.80 25.18 -10.77
N VAL A 101 5.43 26.21 -10.21
CA VAL A 101 6.84 26.51 -10.49
C VAL A 101 7.73 25.36 -10.01
N GLY A 102 7.50 24.83 -8.81
CA GLY A 102 8.25 23.70 -8.28
C GLY A 102 8.16 22.41 -9.12
N ASN A 103 7.10 22.26 -9.93
CA ASN A 103 6.93 21.12 -10.85
C ASN A 103 7.91 21.11 -12.02
N HIS A 104 8.54 22.25 -12.29
CA HIS A 104 9.48 22.43 -13.39
C HIS A 104 10.94 22.33 -12.94
N LEU A 105 11.17 21.99 -11.66
CA LEU A 105 12.47 22.00 -11.01
C LEU A 105 12.76 20.64 -10.36
N SER A 106 13.98 20.14 -10.42
CA SER A 106 14.41 18.92 -9.72
C SER A 106 15.81 19.07 -9.09
N ASN A 107 16.08 18.36 -7.99
CA ASN A 107 17.34 18.37 -7.21
C ASN A 107 18.47 17.52 -7.84
N GLN A 108 18.38 17.17 -9.12
CA GLN A 108 19.37 16.33 -9.81
C GLN A 108 19.59 16.84 -11.24
N SER A 109 20.72 16.46 -11.84
CA SER A 109 21.01 16.71 -13.25
C SER A 109 20.42 15.62 -14.14
N TYR A 110 19.51 16.00 -15.04
CA TYR A 110 18.93 15.11 -16.04
C TYR A 110 19.26 15.61 -17.44
N LEU A 111 20.18 14.94 -18.12
CA LEU A 111 20.47 15.14 -19.55
C LEU A 111 19.51 14.28 -20.39
N THR A 112 19.29 14.65 -21.65
CA THR A 112 18.38 13.90 -22.55
C THR A 112 18.86 12.50 -22.94
N ASN A 113 20.11 12.13 -22.61
CA ASN A 113 20.63 10.77 -22.79
C ASN A 113 20.36 9.84 -21.59
N VAL A 114 19.96 10.38 -20.44
CA VAL A 114 19.63 9.61 -19.23
C VAL A 114 18.40 8.70 -19.41
N PRO A 115 17.28 9.17 -20.00
CA PRO A 115 16.08 8.34 -20.12
C PRO A 115 16.25 7.21 -21.14
N GLN A 116 15.88 5.98 -20.77
CA GLN A 116 15.94 4.80 -21.64
C GLN A 116 14.75 3.85 -21.37
N PRO A 117 13.57 4.01 -22.02
CA PRO A 117 13.16 5.12 -22.89
C PRO A 117 12.68 6.37 -22.12
N SER A 118 12.35 6.23 -20.84
CA SER A 118 11.88 7.31 -19.97
C SER A 118 12.40 7.15 -18.55
N VAL A 119 12.34 8.22 -17.75
CA VAL A 119 12.64 8.20 -16.32
C VAL A 119 11.59 9.01 -15.56
N ARG A 120 11.23 8.57 -14.35
CA ARG A 120 10.41 9.37 -13.43
C ARG A 120 11.32 10.27 -12.62
N VAL A 121 11.12 11.58 -12.75
CA VAL A 121 11.88 12.59 -12.02
C VAL A 121 11.04 13.14 -10.88
N GLN A 122 11.62 13.19 -9.69
CA GLN A 122 11.00 13.87 -8.55
C GLN A 122 11.23 15.36 -8.68
N THR A 123 10.15 16.15 -8.68
CA THR A 123 10.21 17.61 -8.80
C THR A 123 10.17 18.26 -7.42
N LEU A 124 10.54 19.54 -7.32
CA LEU A 124 10.66 20.24 -6.02
C LEU A 124 9.33 20.44 -5.30
N ASN A 125 8.21 20.30 -6.01
CA ASN A 125 6.88 20.32 -5.39
C ASN A 125 6.50 18.96 -4.75
N GLY A 126 7.36 17.94 -4.87
CA GLY A 126 7.16 16.60 -4.31
C GLY A 126 6.48 15.61 -5.26
N LYS A 127 6.02 16.05 -6.45
CA LYS A 127 5.43 15.19 -7.47
C LYS A 127 6.49 14.46 -8.27
N PHE A 128 6.05 13.47 -9.03
CA PHE A 128 6.85 12.87 -10.09
C PHE A 128 6.32 13.25 -11.46
N ALA A 129 7.25 13.49 -12.36
CA ALA A 129 7.00 13.75 -13.77
C ALA A 129 7.78 12.74 -14.63
N THR A 130 7.28 12.43 -15.82
CA THR A 130 7.93 11.59 -16.81
C THR A 130 8.82 12.44 -17.69
N PHE A 131 10.11 12.11 -17.73
CA PHE A 131 11.09 12.74 -18.61
C PHE A 131 11.58 11.73 -19.65
N THR A 132 11.62 12.14 -20.91
CA THR A 132 12.14 11.36 -22.03
C THR A 132 13.28 12.14 -22.72
N SER A 133 13.90 11.56 -23.74
CA SER A 133 14.94 12.27 -24.50
C SER A 133 14.42 13.49 -25.26
N THR A 134 13.11 13.58 -25.52
CA THR A 134 12.50 14.65 -26.32
C THR A 134 11.40 15.42 -25.59
N THR A 135 10.88 14.90 -24.48
CA THR A 135 9.74 15.50 -23.78
C THR A 135 9.91 15.55 -22.27
N PHE A 136 9.25 16.52 -21.66
CA PHE A 136 8.95 16.56 -20.23
C PHE A 136 7.44 16.53 -20.07
N GLU A 137 6.89 15.42 -19.60
CA GLU A 137 5.47 15.08 -19.69
C GLU A 137 4.98 15.25 -21.14
N GLU A 138 3.90 16.02 -21.37
CA GLU A 138 3.37 16.33 -22.69
C GLU A 138 4.04 17.52 -23.43
N ALA A 139 5.07 18.16 -22.84
CA ALA A 139 5.81 19.27 -23.45
C ALA A 139 7.02 18.78 -24.25
N ASN A 140 7.21 19.29 -25.45
CA ASN A 140 8.41 19.04 -26.24
C ASN A 140 9.57 19.91 -25.74
N ILE A 141 10.76 19.35 -25.72
CA ILE A 141 11.99 20.07 -25.43
C ILE A 141 12.45 20.76 -26.72
N THR A 142 12.38 22.08 -26.74
CA THR A 142 12.77 22.93 -27.87
C THR A 142 14.26 23.26 -27.88
N GLN A 143 14.87 23.36 -26.70
CA GLN A 143 16.31 23.50 -26.53
C GLN A 143 16.73 22.66 -25.33
N ALA A 144 17.61 21.69 -25.54
CA ALA A 144 17.99 20.70 -24.53
C ALA A 144 19.41 20.93 -24.00
N ASN A 145 19.71 20.36 -22.83
CA ASN A 145 21.05 20.17 -22.28
C ASN A 145 21.89 21.45 -22.16
N GLN A 146 21.28 22.60 -21.82
CA GLN A 146 22.05 23.81 -21.52
C GLN A 146 22.67 23.67 -20.14
N TYR A 147 23.94 23.25 -20.08
CA TYR A 147 24.65 23.06 -18.83
C TYR A 147 25.22 24.38 -18.31
N VAL A 148 25.21 24.52 -16.99
CA VAL A 148 25.74 25.68 -16.25
C VAL A 148 26.38 25.19 -14.95
N GLY A 149 27.04 26.08 -14.21
CA GLY A 149 27.84 25.72 -13.04
C GLY A 149 27.07 24.97 -11.93
N ASN A 150 25.75 25.17 -11.84
CA ASN A 150 24.91 24.51 -10.84
C ASN A 150 23.72 23.71 -11.41
N GLY A 151 23.77 23.30 -12.69
CA GLY A 151 22.74 22.42 -13.23
C GLY A 151 22.55 22.41 -14.73
N ILE A 152 21.36 21.97 -15.15
CA ILE A 152 20.95 21.84 -16.55
C ILE A 152 19.62 22.58 -16.78
N LEU A 153 19.54 23.34 -17.87
CA LEU A 153 18.33 23.97 -18.35
C LEU A 153 17.86 23.28 -19.65
N HIS A 154 16.58 22.92 -19.67
CA HIS A 154 15.82 22.53 -20.85
C HIS A 154 14.71 23.56 -21.08
N ILE A 155 14.52 23.99 -22.32
CA ILE A 155 13.43 24.92 -22.69
C ILE A 155 12.31 24.12 -23.33
N ILE A 156 11.08 24.28 -22.84
CA ILE A 156 9.93 23.49 -23.25
C ILE A 156 8.81 24.34 -23.87
N ASP A 157 8.04 23.76 -24.79
CA ASP A 157 6.98 24.44 -25.55
C ASP A 157 5.61 24.50 -24.85
N LYS A 158 5.45 23.85 -23.70
CA LYS A 158 4.23 23.88 -22.88
C LYS A 158 4.57 24.03 -21.40
N ALA A 159 3.68 24.69 -20.67
CA ALA A 159 3.74 24.78 -19.21
C ALA A 159 3.05 23.56 -18.60
N ILE A 160 3.76 22.79 -17.77
CA ILE A 160 3.24 21.54 -17.20
C ILE A 160 2.54 21.79 -15.87
N ILE A 161 1.23 21.57 -15.85
CA ILE A 161 0.43 21.66 -14.62
C ILE A 161 0.71 20.43 -13.74
N PRO A 162 0.97 20.60 -12.43
CA PRO A 162 1.16 19.47 -11.52
C PRO A 162 -0.06 18.53 -11.55
N LYS A 163 0.17 17.25 -11.83
CA LYS A 163 -0.86 16.21 -11.70
C LYS A 163 -1.07 15.92 -10.22
N LEU A 164 -2.34 15.74 -9.83
CA LEU A 164 -2.67 15.24 -8.50
C LEU A 164 -2.20 13.79 -8.41
N ASN A 165 -1.78 13.35 -7.22
CA ASN A 165 -1.69 11.92 -6.96
C ASN A 165 -3.09 11.31 -6.85
N ILE A 166 -3.16 9.97 -6.82
CA ILE A 166 -4.42 9.25 -6.74
C ILE A 166 -5.25 9.69 -5.52
N TRP A 167 -4.62 9.84 -4.35
CA TRP A 167 -5.33 10.25 -3.13
C TRP A 167 -5.92 11.66 -3.23
N GLU A 168 -5.13 12.61 -3.71
CA GLU A 168 -5.58 14.00 -3.96
C GLU A 168 -6.68 14.05 -5.03
N TYR A 169 -6.52 13.28 -6.12
CA TYR A 169 -7.53 13.18 -7.17
C TYR A 169 -8.87 12.70 -6.61
N VAL A 170 -8.88 11.60 -5.85
CA VAL A 170 -10.09 11.06 -5.22
C VAL A 170 -10.73 12.10 -4.27
N ASN A 171 -9.93 12.85 -3.51
CA ASN A 171 -10.45 13.91 -2.63
C ASN A 171 -10.92 15.15 -3.40
N SER A 172 -10.46 15.35 -4.63
CA SER A 172 -10.89 16.45 -5.49
C SER A 172 -12.21 16.17 -6.24
N LEU A 173 -12.70 14.93 -6.25
CA LEU A 173 -13.94 14.55 -6.98
C LEU A 173 -15.15 15.37 -6.52
N THR A 174 -15.91 15.89 -7.49
CA THR A 174 -17.11 16.73 -7.27
C THR A 174 -18.38 16.19 -7.96
N THR A 175 -18.27 15.27 -8.91
CA THR A 175 -19.40 14.81 -9.74
C THR A 175 -19.66 13.31 -9.69
N THR A 176 -18.62 12.47 -9.78
CA THR A 176 -18.74 11.01 -9.82
C THR A 176 -17.83 10.36 -8.79
N GLY A 177 -18.30 9.30 -8.14
CA GLY A 177 -17.55 8.59 -7.09
C GLY A 177 -17.59 9.29 -5.74
N LEU A 178 -18.60 10.13 -5.51
CA LEU A 178 -18.77 10.89 -4.27
C LEU A 178 -19.05 9.97 -3.08
N LYS A 179 -19.76 8.87 -3.28
CA LYS A 179 -20.04 7.90 -2.19
C LYS A 179 -18.78 7.14 -1.77
N GLN A 180 -17.95 6.74 -2.74
CA GLN A 180 -16.67 6.11 -2.45
C GLN A 180 -15.71 7.11 -1.78
N LYS A 181 -15.66 8.37 -2.26
CA LYS A 181 -14.92 9.45 -1.62
C LYS A 181 -15.39 9.67 -0.18
N ALA A 182 -16.69 9.81 0.05
CA ALA A 182 -17.26 10.05 1.38
C ALA A 182 -16.92 8.91 2.35
N TYR A 183 -16.97 7.66 1.88
CA TYR A 183 -16.50 6.52 2.65
C TYR A 183 -15.02 6.67 3.04
N LEU A 184 -14.13 6.94 2.07
CA LEU A 184 -12.70 7.12 2.34
C LEU A 184 -12.44 8.29 3.30
N GLN A 185 -13.19 9.38 3.20
CA GLN A 185 -13.08 10.54 4.10
C GLN A 185 -13.56 10.23 5.53
N ALA A 186 -14.58 9.39 5.69
CA ALA A 186 -15.03 8.92 7.00
C ALA A 186 -13.98 8.06 7.74
N LEU A 187 -12.94 7.61 7.03
CA LEU A 187 -11.80 6.86 7.60
C LEU A 187 -10.64 7.76 8.07
N ASN A 188 -10.77 9.08 7.92
CA ASN A 188 -9.79 10.04 8.42
C ASN A 188 -9.82 10.06 9.96
N TYR A 189 -8.64 10.06 10.56
CA TYR A 189 -8.46 10.23 12.00
C TYR A 189 -7.23 11.09 12.27
N THR A 190 -7.14 11.63 13.47
CA THR A 190 -5.93 12.34 13.93
C THR A 190 -5.32 11.58 15.10
N TYR A 191 -4.00 11.62 15.20
CA TYR A 191 -3.28 11.12 16.38
C TYR A 191 -2.11 12.06 16.68
N THR A 192 -1.67 12.06 17.93
CA THR A 192 -0.50 12.84 18.34
C THR A 192 0.77 12.00 18.17
N ASP A 193 1.64 12.44 17.28
CA ASP A 193 3.00 11.94 17.16
C ASP A 193 3.87 12.61 18.21
N THR A 194 4.26 11.85 19.23
CA THR A 194 5.03 12.35 20.37
C THR A 194 6.42 12.85 19.97
N SER A 195 6.98 12.39 18.85
CA SER A 195 8.28 12.85 18.34
C SER A 195 8.21 14.26 17.72
N LYS A 196 7.01 14.70 17.32
CA LYS A 196 6.74 16.01 16.71
C LYS A 196 5.98 16.95 17.64
N ALA A 197 5.51 16.44 18.77
CA ALA A 197 4.81 17.21 19.77
C ALA A 197 5.80 18.00 20.64
N THR A 198 5.42 19.21 21.03
CA THR A 198 6.22 20.03 21.94
C THR A 198 5.97 19.56 23.37
N GLN A 199 7.02 19.16 24.09
CA GLN A 199 6.92 18.78 25.49
C GLN A 199 6.85 20.01 26.39
N THR A 200 5.89 20.06 27.32
CA THR A 200 5.71 21.13 28.31
C THR A 200 6.18 20.73 29.71
N GLY A 201 6.33 19.43 29.97
CA GLY A 201 6.82 18.94 31.27
C GLY A 201 7.01 17.44 31.28
N VAL A 202 7.24 16.88 32.46
CA VAL A 202 7.26 15.44 32.71
C VAL A 202 6.31 15.18 33.88
N ASP A 203 5.44 14.19 33.74
CA ASP A 203 4.55 13.76 34.81
C ASP A 203 5.40 13.18 35.94
N PRO A 204 5.37 13.76 37.15
CA PRO A 204 6.22 13.34 38.27
C PRO A 204 5.85 11.96 38.83
N THR A 205 4.67 11.42 38.50
CA THR A 205 4.18 10.11 38.97
C THR A 205 4.47 9.01 37.95
N THR A 206 4.28 9.29 36.66
CA THR A 206 4.42 8.27 35.60
C THR A 206 5.74 8.35 34.83
N GLY A 207 6.50 9.44 34.99
CA GLY A 207 7.74 9.71 34.25
C GLY A 207 7.52 9.99 32.76
N LYS A 208 6.26 10.10 32.31
CA LYS A 208 5.92 10.31 30.89
C LYS A 208 5.97 11.80 30.53
N PRO A 209 6.38 12.15 29.30
CA PRO A 209 6.37 13.54 28.85
C PRO A 209 4.95 14.09 28.79
N VAL A 210 4.72 15.26 29.38
CA VAL A 210 3.50 16.05 29.24
C VAL A 210 3.63 16.88 27.96
N LEU A 211 2.72 16.69 27.02
CA LEU A 211 2.76 17.33 25.70
C LEU A 211 1.85 18.55 25.65
N LYS A 212 2.27 19.61 24.94
CA LYS A 212 1.44 20.78 24.66
C LYS A 212 0.23 20.36 23.82
N PRO A 213 -1.01 20.62 24.29
CA PRO A 213 -2.21 20.35 23.51
C PRO A 213 -2.14 21.00 22.11
N GLY A 214 -2.53 20.26 21.08
CA GLY A 214 -2.53 20.74 19.68
C GLY A 214 -1.18 20.68 18.97
N THR A 215 -0.09 20.23 19.62
CA THR A 215 1.20 19.99 18.95
C THR A 215 1.38 18.53 18.54
N GLY A 216 2.10 18.29 17.45
CA GLY A 216 2.34 16.94 16.92
C GLY A 216 1.09 16.23 16.41
N VAL A 217 -0.01 16.94 16.16
CA VAL A 217 -1.24 16.35 15.60
C VAL A 217 -1.02 16.01 14.14
N ILE A 218 -1.08 14.72 13.81
CA ILE A 218 -0.91 14.19 12.47
C ILE A 218 -2.26 13.65 11.98
N SER A 219 -2.68 14.12 10.81
CA SER A 219 -3.82 13.55 10.08
C SER A 219 -3.41 12.26 9.39
N ALA A 220 -4.23 11.23 9.51
CA ALA A 220 -4.02 9.94 8.87
C ALA A 220 -5.35 9.36 8.38
N ASN A 221 -5.26 8.31 7.57
CA ASN A 221 -6.43 7.61 7.05
C ASN A 221 -6.27 6.10 7.23
N THR A 222 -7.36 5.45 7.69
CA THR A 222 -7.33 4.00 7.97
C THR A 222 -7.13 3.18 6.70
N TYR A 223 -7.67 3.62 5.56
CA TYR A 223 -7.47 2.96 4.26
C TYR A 223 -6.01 2.96 3.85
N LEU A 224 -5.37 4.14 3.85
CA LEU A 224 -3.96 4.29 3.46
C LEU A 224 -3.03 3.43 4.35
N LYS A 225 -3.37 3.29 5.64
CA LYS A 225 -2.60 2.47 6.58
C LYS A 225 -2.81 0.96 6.45
N THR A 226 -4.01 0.51 6.09
CA THR A 226 -4.40 -0.91 6.21
C THR A 226 -4.64 -1.62 4.88
N VAL A 227 -4.81 -0.89 3.79
CA VAL A 227 -5.08 -1.43 2.46
C VAL A 227 -3.92 -1.12 1.51
N LEU A 228 -3.80 0.15 1.11
CA LEU A 228 -2.74 0.62 0.22
C LEU A 228 -2.60 2.13 0.35
N ASP A 229 -1.37 2.61 0.61
CA ASP A 229 -1.08 4.04 0.63
C ASP A 229 -0.94 4.60 -0.78
N VAL A 230 -2.08 4.90 -1.40
CA VAL A 230 -2.17 5.53 -2.73
C VAL A 230 -1.77 7.02 -2.74
N SER A 231 -1.31 7.57 -1.61
CA SER A 231 -0.74 8.92 -1.53
C SER A 231 0.79 8.94 -1.70
N ASP A 232 1.45 7.78 -1.56
CA ASP A 232 2.90 7.65 -1.74
C ASP A 232 3.29 7.92 -3.21
N GLU A 233 4.01 9.03 -3.43
CA GLU A 233 4.48 9.49 -4.73
C GLU A 233 5.61 8.61 -5.31
N SER A 234 6.35 7.93 -4.44
CA SER A 234 7.53 7.16 -4.85
C SER A 234 7.18 5.92 -5.65
N LYS A 235 5.95 5.41 -5.48
CA LYS A 235 5.45 4.21 -6.15
C LYS A 235 4.42 4.56 -7.23
N GLN A 236 4.03 3.57 -8.02
CA GLN A 236 2.97 3.73 -9.02
C GLN A 236 1.87 2.71 -8.81
N TYR A 237 0.63 3.17 -8.92
CA TYR A 237 -0.55 2.37 -8.62
C TYR A 237 -1.61 2.47 -9.73
N THR A 238 -2.56 1.55 -9.67
CA THR A 238 -3.84 1.68 -10.37
C THR A 238 -4.95 1.68 -9.34
N PHE A 239 -5.92 2.57 -9.52
CA PHE A 239 -7.05 2.70 -8.61
C PHE A 239 -8.36 2.81 -9.40
N ILE A 240 -9.41 2.16 -8.91
CA ILE A 240 -10.74 2.23 -9.49
C ILE A 240 -11.61 3.13 -8.61
N VAL A 241 -12.22 4.13 -9.24
CA VAL A 241 -13.31 4.92 -8.66
C VAL A 241 -14.61 4.43 -9.28
N LEU A 242 -15.52 3.93 -8.46
CA LEU A 242 -16.85 3.54 -8.93
C LEU A 242 -17.75 4.76 -9.01
N ALA A 243 -18.54 4.87 -10.08
CA ALA A 243 -19.69 5.76 -10.11
C ALA A 243 -20.66 5.42 -8.97
N ASP A 244 -21.42 6.40 -8.47
CA ASP A 244 -22.19 6.22 -7.22
C ASP A 244 -23.22 5.08 -7.30
N ALA A 245 -23.87 4.92 -8.46
CA ALA A 245 -24.79 3.80 -8.71
C ALA A 245 -24.05 2.44 -8.74
N ALA A 246 -22.84 2.41 -9.31
CA ALA A 246 -22.00 1.21 -9.34
C ALA A 246 -21.53 0.84 -7.93
N TYR A 247 -21.12 1.83 -7.14
CA TYR A 247 -20.72 1.68 -5.75
C TYR A 247 -21.87 1.11 -4.89
N ASP A 248 -23.08 1.65 -5.02
CA ASP A 248 -24.25 1.12 -4.31
C ASP A 248 -24.60 -0.30 -4.74
N SER A 249 -24.53 -0.60 -6.04
CA SER A 249 -24.78 -1.94 -6.58
C SER A 249 -23.80 -2.97 -6.02
N GLU A 250 -22.49 -2.69 -6.07
CA GLU A 250 -21.47 -3.59 -5.53
C GLU A 250 -21.57 -3.74 -4.01
N ARG A 251 -21.87 -2.66 -3.27
CA ARG A 251 -22.07 -2.73 -1.82
C ARG A 251 -23.28 -3.59 -1.47
N SER A 252 -24.40 -3.39 -2.16
CA SER A 252 -25.67 -4.10 -1.87
C SER A 252 -25.55 -5.61 -2.04
N LYS A 253 -24.71 -6.10 -2.97
CA LYS A 253 -24.41 -7.54 -3.12
C LYS A 253 -23.84 -8.17 -1.86
N VAL A 254 -23.07 -7.41 -1.08
CA VAL A 254 -22.35 -7.93 0.08
C VAL A 254 -22.93 -7.51 1.43
N THR A 255 -23.77 -6.46 1.48
CA THR A 255 -24.32 -5.89 2.72
C THR A 255 -24.90 -6.94 3.67
N LYS A 256 -25.66 -7.92 3.15
CA LYS A 256 -26.31 -8.97 3.97
C LYS A 256 -25.33 -9.78 4.83
N TYR A 257 -24.10 -9.97 4.33
CA TYR A 257 -23.03 -10.72 5.00
C TYR A 257 -22.35 -9.95 6.14
N PHE A 258 -22.61 -8.65 6.24
CA PHE A 258 -22.02 -7.74 7.22
C PHE A 258 -23.04 -7.18 8.21
N THR A 259 -24.21 -7.83 8.35
CA THR A 259 -25.25 -7.44 9.30
C THR A 259 -24.70 -7.50 10.73
N THR A 260 -24.69 -6.39 11.46
CA THR A 260 -24.21 -6.31 12.85
C THR A 260 -25.04 -5.31 13.66
N THR A 261 -24.80 -5.23 14.97
CA THR A 261 -25.45 -4.27 15.88
C THR A 261 -24.42 -3.34 16.50
N GLY A 262 -24.53 -2.02 16.25
CA GLY A 262 -23.67 -0.98 16.82
C GLY A 262 -23.05 -0.02 15.79
N SER A 263 -22.19 0.88 16.24
CA SER A 263 -21.40 1.78 15.39
C SER A 263 -19.90 1.49 15.56
N TYR A 264 -19.11 1.61 14.50
CA TYR A 264 -17.65 1.73 14.65
C TYR A 264 -17.31 3.15 15.08
N ASN A 265 -16.08 3.38 15.55
CA ASN A 265 -15.54 4.71 15.89
C ASN A 265 -15.33 5.59 14.62
N THR A 266 -16.38 5.72 13.81
CA THR A 266 -16.50 6.56 12.62
C THR A 266 -17.92 7.14 12.61
N SER A 267 -18.22 8.07 11.70
CA SER A 267 -19.60 8.56 11.50
C SER A 267 -20.52 7.55 10.82
N LEU A 268 -20.01 6.38 10.41
CA LEU A 268 -20.75 5.34 9.70
C LEU A 268 -21.26 4.28 10.66
N ASP A 269 -22.47 3.77 10.41
CA ASP A 269 -22.94 2.55 11.05
C ASP A 269 -22.04 1.35 10.68
N SER A 270 -22.06 0.34 11.53
CA SER A 270 -21.10 -0.76 11.40
C SER A 270 -21.31 -1.66 10.18
N THR A 271 -22.54 -1.79 9.71
CA THR A 271 -22.86 -2.58 8.51
C THR A 271 -22.40 -1.84 7.25
N THR A 272 -22.65 -0.52 7.18
CA THR A 272 -22.17 0.33 6.09
C THR A 272 -20.65 0.38 6.04
N TYR A 273 -19.99 0.54 7.18
CA TYR A 273 -18.52 0.54 7.25
C TYR A 273 -17.90 -0.75 6.70
N LEU A 274 -18.38 -1.92 7.16
CA LEU A 274 -17.82 -3.21 6.79
C LEU A 274 -18.08 -3.59 5.33
N SER A 275 -19.31 -3.38 4.86
CA SER A 275 -19.69 -3.66 3.47
C SER A 275 -18.95 -2.75 2.49
N ALA A 276 -18.83 -1.45 2.79
CA ALA A 276 -18.02 -0.52 2.01
C ALA A 276 -16.54 -0.90 2.02
N ARG A 277 -15.99 -1.26 3.19
CA ARG A 277 -14.60 -1.75 3.30
C ARG A 277 -14.35 -2.96 2.40
N ASN A 278 -15.28 -3.92 2.39
CA ASN A 278 -15.17 -5.12 1.58
C ASN A 278 -15.14 -4.82 0.06
N VAL A 279 -15.86 -3.79 -0.39
CA VAL A 279 -15.82 -3.35 -1.80
C VAL A 279 -14.53 -2.57 -2.09
N VAL A 280 -14.29 -1.47 -1.36
CA VAL A 280 -13.27 -0.47 -1.71
C VAL A 280 -11.84 -0.98 -1.52
N LYS A 281 -11.62 -1.91 -0.58
CA LYS A 281 -10.27 -2.50 -0.38
C LYS A 281 -9.73 -3.23 -1.61
N ASP A 282 -10.63 -3.69 -2.49
CA ASP A 282 -10.27 -4.47 -3.68
C ASP A 282 -10.30 -3.65 -4.98
N LEU A 283 -10.46 -2.32 -4.88
CA LEU A 283 -10.39 -1.39 -6.01
C LEU A 283 -8.99 -0.78 -6.20
N ALA A 284 -8.01 -1.24 -5.42
CA ALA A 284 -6.63 -0.77 -5.50
C ALA A 284 -5.68 -1.88 -5.96
N PHE A 285 -4.69 -1.47 -6.75
CA PHE A 285 -3.66 -2.32 -7.34
C PHE A 285 -2.29 -1.69 -7.08
N ASN A 286 -1.35 -2.50 -6.59
CA ASN A 286 0.00 -2.06 -6.21
C ASN A 286 0.97 -1.90 -7.40
N THR A 287 0.43 -1.88 -8.63
CA THR A 287 1.17 -1.75 -9.89
C THR A 287 0.47 -0.77 -10.82
N LEU A 288 1.25 -0.17 -11.73
CA LEU A 288 0.69 0.62 -12.82
C LEU A 288 0.19 -0.30 -13.92
N ILE A 289 -1.11 -0.29 -14.15
CA ILE A 289 -1.80 -1.02 -15.22
C ILE A 289 -2.30 0.02 -16.21
N THR A 290 -1.56 0.19 -17.31
CA THR A 290 -1.93 1.10 -18.39
C THR A 290 -3.05 0.50 -19.25
N PRO A 291 -3.75 1.30 -20.10
CA PRO A 291 -4.81 0.77 -20.97
C PRO A 291 -4.37 -0.43 -21.84
N ALA A 292 -3.09 -0.48 -22.22
CA ALA A 292 -2.51 -1.57 -22.99
C ALA A 292 -2.32 -2.88 -22.19
N LEU A 293 -2.17 -2.78 -20.86
CA LEU A 293 -1.97 -3.91 -19.95
C LEU A 293 -3.27 -4.42 -19.32
N LEU A 294 -4.41 -3.80 -19.63
CA LEU A 294 -5.71 -4.20 -19.10
C LEU A 294 -6.16 -5.55 -19.67
N THR A 295 -6.37 -6.50 -18.77
CA THR A 295 -7.03 -7.80 -19.01
C THR A 295 -8.47 -7.79 -18.49
N ASP A 296 -9.25 -8.82 -18.82
CA ASP A 296 -10.66 -8.93 -18.37
C ASP A 296 -10.80 -9.23 -16.87
N THR A 297 -9.69 -9.56 -16.19
CA THR A 297 -9.66 -9.81 -14.76
C THR A 297 -8.31 -9.39 -14.19
N LEU A 298 -8.34 -8.52 -13.20
CA LEU A 298 -7.19 -8.05 -12.44
C LEU A 298 -7.18 -8.69 -11.04
N LEU A 299 -6.01 -8.76 -10.40
CA LEU A 299 -5.89 -9.17 -9.00
C LEU A 299 -5.68 -7.93 -8.14
N SER A 300 -6.58 -7.69 -7.17
CA SER A 300 -6.44 -6.58 -6.23
C SER A 300 -5.24 -6.79 -5.31
N VAL A 301 -4.86 -5.75 -4.54
CA VAL A 301 -3.84 -5.88 -3.48
C VAL A 301 -4.13 -6.97 -2.44
N ASN A 302 -5.40 -7.42 -2.31
CA ASN A 302 -5.78 -8.51 -1.42
C ASN A 302 -5.95 -9.87 -2.15
N ASN A 303 -5.41 -10.01 -3.37
CA ASN A 303 -5.53 -11.19 -4.22
C ASN A 303 -6.97 -11.56 -4.61
N VAL A 304 -7.88 -10.58 -4.61
CA VAL A 304 -9.27 -10.79 -5.06
C VAL A 304 -9.34 -10.57 -6.57
N LYS A 305 -10.02 -11.48 -7.27
CA LYS A 305 -10.28 -11.35 -8.71
C LYS A 305 -11.29 -10.24 -8.97
N VAL A 306 -10.86 -9.23 -9.71
CA VAL A 306 -11.62 -8.03 -10.07
C VAL A 306 -11.92 -8.09 -11.56
N PRO A 307 -13.16 -8.38 -11.97
CA PRO A 307 -13.52 -8.31 -13.38
C PRO A 307 -13.35 -6.88 -13.90
N PHE A 308 -12.82 -6.73 -15.10
CA PHE A 308 -12.51 -5.42 -15.65
C PHE A 308 -13.04 -5.32 -17.08
N ASN A 309 -14.19 -4.66 -17.23
CA ASN A 309 -14.78 -4.42 -18.55
C ASN A 309 -14.36 -3.04 -19.07
N LYS A 310 -13.64 -3.02 -20.19
CA LYS A 310 -13.16 -1.77 -20.83
C LYS A 310 -14.32 -0.85 -21.26
N SER A 311 -15.49 -1.40 -21.64
CA SER A 311 -16.66 -0.57 -21.99
C SER A 311 -17.34 0.07 -20.78
N ALA A 312 -16.99 -0.34 -19.56
CA ALA A 312 -17.47 0.26 -18.33
C ALA A 312 -16.62 1.46 -17.86
N ILE A 313 -15.51 1.78 -18.54
CA ILE A 313 -14.69 2.95 -18.20
C ILE A 313 -15.44 4.22 -18.65
N LEU A 314 -15.80 5.06 -17.70
CA LEU A 314 -16.41 6.37 -17.93
C LEU A 314 -15.35 7.43 -18.22
N SER A 315 -14.24 7.41 -17.49
CA SER A 315 -13.10 8.29 -17.73
C SER A 315 -11.82 7.70 -17.13
N THR A 316 -10.67 8.20 -17.58
CA THR A 316 -9.35 7.83 -17.08
C THR A 316 -8.59 9.09 -16.68
N TYR A 317 -7.99 9.07 -15.51
CA TYR A 317 -7.12 10.14 -15.02
C TYR A 317 -5.70 9.63 -14.85
N THR A 318 -4.73 10.32 -15.45
CA THR A 318 -3.30 10.04 -15.25
C THR A 318 -2.80 10.88 -14.08
N ALA A 319 -2.42 10.22 -12.99
CA ALA A 319 -1.95 10.84 -11.75
C ALA A 319 -0.41 10.90 -11.71
N SER A 320 0.17 11.72 -10.82
CA SER A 320 1.64 11.78 -10.63
C SER A 320 2.24 10.45 -10.15
N ASN A 321 1.45 9.64 -9.45
CA ASN A 321 1.82 8.35 -8.88
C ASN A 321 0.97 7.18 -9.43
N GLY A 322 0.39 7.31 -10.63
CA GLY A 322 -0.32 6.18 -11.23
C GLY A 322 -1.46 6.56 -12.16
N ILE A 323 -2.52 5.75 -12.14
CA ILE A 323 -3.68 5.92 -13.00
C ILE A 323 -4.98 5.61 -12.24
N VAL A 324 -6.02 6.38 -12.52
CA VAL A 324 -7.35 6.17 -11.96
C VAL A 324 -8.34 5.89 -13.08
N TYR A 325 -9.08 4.79 -12.95
CA TYR A 325 -10.19 4.46 -13.82
C TYR A 325 -11.50 4.75 -13.12
N VAL A 326 -12.31 5.66 -13.67
CA VAL A 326 -13.67 5.90 -13.21
C VAL A 326 -14.59 4.94 -13.95
N MET A 327 -15.27 4.04 -13.24
CA MET A 327 -16.01 2.93 -13.84
C MET A 327 -17.50 2.96 -13.49
N SER A 328 -18.35 2.60 -14.46
CA SER A 328 -19.79 2.41 -14.30
C SER A 328 -20.16 1.03 -13.74
N SER A 329 -19.23 0.07 -13.77
CA SER A 329 -19.39 -1.25 -13.15
C SER A 329 -18.06 -1.99 -13.05
N VAL A 330 -17.95 -2.89 -12.07
CA VAL A 330 -16.84 -3.86 -11.91
C VAL A 330 -17.37 -5.30 -11.76
N ASN A 331 -18.63 -5.46 -11.31
CA ASN A 331 -19.36 -6.71 -11.22
C ASN A 331 -18.62 -7.83 -10.46
N PHE A 332 -18.24 -7.56 -9.21
CA PHE A 332 -17.54 -8.55 -8.40
C PHE A 332 -18.38 -9.82 -8.23
N ARG A 333 -17.72 -10.98 -8.28
CA ARG A 333 -18.34 -12.24 -7.86
C ARG A 333 -18.31 -12.31 -6.35
N VAL A 334 -19.46 -12.49 -5.72
CA VAL A 334 -19.57 -12.57 -4.25
C VAL A 334 -18.67 -13.67 -3.68
N LYS A 335 -18.53 -14.81 -4.38
CA LYS A 335 -17.65 -15.93 -3.99
C LYS A 335 -16.16 -15.61 -3.93
N ASP A 336 -15.71 -14.57 -4.64
CA ASP A 336 -14.31 -14.15 -4.58
C ASP A 336 -14.05 -13.24 -3.35
N LYS A 337 -15.12 -12.72 -2.74
CA LYS A 337 -15.05 -11.80 -1.57
C LYS A 337 -15.49 -12.46 -0.27
N ILE A 338 -16.46 -13.37 -0.34
CA ILE A 338 -17.03 -14.12 0.78
C ILE A 338 -16.54 -15.56 0.63
N THR A 339 -15.39 -15.85 1.23
CA THR A 339 -14.67 -17.12 1.07
C THR A 339 -14.96 -18.09 2.23
N PRO A 340 -14.73 -19.40 2.04
CA PRO A 340 -14.80 -20.37 3.12
C PRO A 340 -13.84 -20.04 4.27
N ILE A 341 -14.24 -20.41 5.49
CA ILE A 341 -13.44 -20.27 6.70
C ILE A 341 -12.97 -21.66 7.13
N TYR A 342 -11.66 -21.80 7.36
CA TYR A 342 -11.05 -23.03 7.87
C TYR A 342 -10.61 -22.81 9.32
N ILE A 343 -11.13 -23.64 10.21
CA ILE A 343 -10.83 -23.61 11.65
C ILE A 343 -9.95 -24.82 11.93
N GLN A 344 -8.66 -24.56 12.11
CA GLN A 344 -7.64 -25.58 12.30
C GLN A 344 -7.68 -26.14 13.73
N GLY A 345 -7.64 -27.46 13.86
CA GLY A 345 -7.79 -28.18 15.12
C GLY A 345 -6.67 -27.89 16.11
N GLU A 346 -5.45 -27.65 15.61
CA GLU A 346 -4.28 -27.34 16.41
C GLU A 346 -4.26 -25.94 17.03
N ASN A 347 -5.26 -25.10 16.75
CA ASN A 347 -5.34 -23.72 17.24
C ASN A 347 -6.50 -23.47 18.23
N PRO A 348 -6.63 -24.23 19.34
CA PRO A 348 -7.67 -23.99 20.33
C PRO A 348 -7.40 -22.72 21.14
N ALA A 349 -8.47 -21.97 21.42
CA ALA A 349 -8.48 -20.80 22.30
C ALA A 349 -8.64 -21.16 23.80
N GLY A 350 -8.81 -22.44 24.11
CA GLY A 350 -8.92 -22.95 25.48
C GLY A 350 -9.58 -24.33 25.53
N PHE A 351 -9.58 -24.91 26.73
CA PHE A 351 -10.20 -26.21 27.01
C PHE A 351 -11.10 -26.10 28.24
N ALA A 352 -11.94 -27.12 28.47
CA ALA A 352 -12.70 -27.23 29.71
C ALA A 352 -11.75 -27.22 30.94
N THR A 353 -12.14 -26.50 32.00
CA THR A 353 -11.32 -26.27 33.21
C THR A 353 -11.43 -27.36 34.28
N THR A 354 -12.15 -28.45 34.01
CA THR A 354 -12.29 -29.56 34.94
C THR A 354 -10.97 -30.34 35.05
N ASP A 355 -10.64 -30.86 36.24
CA ASP A 355 -9.37 -31.53 36.58
C ASP A 355 -8.87 -32.41 35.43
N LYS A 356 -7.86 -31.89 34.72
CA LYS A 356 -7.40 -32.42 33.44
C LYS A 356 -6.71 -33.77 33.65
N ARG A 357 -7.30 -34.84 33.12
CA ARG A 357 -6.68 -36.18 33.01
C ARG A 357 -6.42 -36.63 31.56
N ALA A 358 -6.54 -35.68 30.63
CA ALA A 358 -6.49 -35.89 29.18
C ALA A 358 -5.08 -35.69 28.59
N ASN A 359 -4.73 -36.52 27.59
CA ASN A 359 -3.65 -36.22 26.67
C ASN A 359 -4.19 -35.35 25.53
N ILE A 360 -3.59 -34.16 25.36
CA ILE A 360 -3.86 -33.27 24.24
C ILE A 360 -2.64 -33.38 23.33
N LEU A 361 -2.83 -33.99 22.16
CA LEU A 361 -1.79 -34.25 21.19
C LEU A 361 -2.01 -33.35 19.98
N TYR A 362 -1.03 -32.51 19.68
CA TYR A 362 -0.92 -31.79 18.40
C TYR A 362 -0.01 -32.62 17.51
N ARG A 363 -0.50 -33.05 16.34
CA ARG A 363 0.17 -34.10 15.57
C ARG A 363 0.37 -33.65 14.14
N ILE A 364 1.50 -34.02 13.59
CA ILE A 364 1.77 -33.94 12.15
C ILE A 364 1.41 -35.31 11.57
N ARG A 365 0.55 -35.30 10.55
CA ARG A 365 -0.02 -36.48 9.90
C ARG A 365 0.17 -36.38 8.40
N LYS A 366 0.07 -37.52 7.73
CA LYS A 366 0.25 -37.64 6.28
C LYS A 366 -0.93 -38.43 5.73
N ASP A 367 -1.60 -37.89 4.71
CA ASP A 367 -2.67 -38.60 4.03
C ASP A 367 -2.12 -39.64 3.04
N PRO A 368 -2.97 -40.55 2.50
CA PRO A 368 -2.53 -41.55 1.53
C PRO A 368 -1.94 -40.98 0.23
N ASN A 369 -2.30 -39.74 -0.13
CA ASN A 369 -1.74 -39.02 -1.29
C ASN A 369 -0.38 -38.37 -0.99
N GLY A 370 0.04 -38.42 0.26
CA GLY A 370 1.30 -37.90 0.75
C GLY A 370 1.26 -36.45 1.21
N ASN A 371 0.10 -35.81 1.28
CA ASN A 371 -0.05 -34.47 1.81
C ASN A 371 0.13 -34.48 3.33
N ILE A 372 0.95 -33.57 3.82
CA ILE A 372 1.18 -33.38 5.25
C ILE A 372 0.13 -32.41 5.79
N PHE A 373 -0.45 -32.73 6.95
CA PHE A 373 -1.40 -31.86 7.65
C PHE A 373 -1.22 -31.95 9.16
N ASN A 374 -1.77 -30.97 9.89
CA ASN A 374 -1.73 -30.93 11.34
C ASN A 374 -3.12 -31.28 11.88
N ASP A 375 -3.18 -32.00 12.98
CA ASP A 375 -4.44 -32.23 13.67
C ASP A 375 -4.29 -32.13 15.18
N ILE A 376 -5.44 -32.17 15.85
CA ILE A 376 -5.52 -32.34 17.29
C ILE A 376 -6.21 -33.66 17.61
N LEU A 377 -5.65 -34.41 18.55
CA LEU A 377 -6.32 -35.51 19.22
C LEU A 377 -6.39 -35.21 20.72
N VAL A 378 -7.61 -35.21 21.26
CA VAL A 378 -7.86 -35.16 22.69
C VAL A 378 -8.44 -36.50 23.12
N ALA A 379 -7.67 -37.26 23.87
CA ALA A 379 -8.04 -38.61 24.30
C ALA A 379 -7.67 -38.85 25.77
N GLY A 380 -8.37 -39.81 26.38
CA GLY A 380 -8.00 -40.34 27.70
C GLY A 380 -6.64 -41.04 27.65
N SER A 381 -5.98 -41.15 28.80
CA SER A 381 -4.68 -41.83 28.93
C SER A 381 -4.75 -42.97 29.95
N SER A 382 -3.70 -43.78 30.05
CA SER A 382 -3.55 -44.74 31.15
C SER A 382 -3.48 -44.07 32.53
N ALA A 383 -3.20 -42.76 32.59
CA ALA A 383 -3.20 -41.95 33.80
C ALA A 383 -4.59 -41.37 34.17
N GLY A 384 -5.63 -41.61 33.35
CA GLY A 384 -7.02 -41.25 33.68
C GLY A 384 -7.95 -41.09 32.47
N SER A 385 -9.25 -41.24 32.72
CA SER A 385 -10.31 -41.00 31.73
C SER A 385 -10.57 -39.50 31.56
N LEU A 386 -10.95 -39.11 30.34
CA LEU A 386 -11.48 -37.79 30.04
C LEU A 386 -12.78 -37.56 30.83
N PRO A 387 -13.06 -36.34 31.33
CA PRO A 387 -14.39 -35.99 31.81
C PRO A 387 -15.45 -36.13 30.72
N ALA A 388 -16.70 -36.39 31.11
CA ALA A 388 -17.81 -36.39 30.17
C ALA A 388 -17.98 -35.00 29.54
N SER A 389 -18.24 -34.95 28.23
CA SER A 389 -18.39 -33.71 27.47
C SER A 389 -17.20 -32.75 27.59
N TYR A 390 -15.98 -33.29 27.76
CA TYR A 390 -14.76 -32.48 27.67
C TYR A 390 -14.67 -31.83 26.28
N TYR A 391 -14.22 -30.57 26.23
CA TYR A 391 -14.23 -29.79 25.00
C TYR A 391 -12.96 -28.95 24.79
N ALA A 392 -12.71 -28.65 23.52
CA ALA A 392 -11.81 -27.60 23.07
C ALA A 392 -12.65 -26.44 22.49
N ARG A 393 -12.34 -25.21 22.91
CA ARG A 393 -12.98 -23.97 22.43
C ARG A 393 -12.10 -23.31 21.38
N TYR A 394 -12.72 -22.78 20.33
CA TYR A 394 -12.08 -22.02 19.26
C TYR A 394 -12.80 -20.69 19.09
N ASN A 395 -12.03 -19.60 18.99
CA ASN A 395 -12.56 -18.27 18.72
C ASN A 395 -12.35 -17.97 17.24
N VAL A 396 -13.44 -17.87 16.48
CA VAL A 396 -13.40 -17.64 15.03
C VAL A 396 -13.77 -16.18 14.77
N PRO A 397 -12.82 -15.28 14.47
CA PRO A 397 -13.13 -13.88 14.22
C PRO A 397 -13.69 -13.66 12.80
N ASN A 398 -14.38 -12.53 12.61
CA ASN A 398 -14.79 -12.03 11.28
C ASN A 398 -15.67 -12.98 10.46
N VAL A 399 -16.51 -13.79 11.11
CA VAL A 399 -17.45 -14.70 10.45
C VAL A 399 -18.59 -13.90 9.83
N TYR A 400 -18.92 -14.18 8.57
CA TYR A 400 -20.00 -13.51 7.85
C TYR A 400 -21.38 -13.92 8.36
N ALA A 401 -22.35 -13.00 8.28
CA ALA A 401 -23.76 -13.32 8.46
C ALA A 401 -24.27 -14.12 7.25
N ALA A 402 -24.28 -15.44 7.35
CA ALA A 402 -24.67 -16.34 6.28
C ALA A 402 -25.13 -17.70 6.84
N THR A 403 -25.80 -18.47 5.99
CA THR A 403 -25.92 -19.91 6.20
C THR A 403 -24.68 -20.58 5.63
N TYR A 404 -24.06 -21.47 6.40
CA TYR A 404 -22.88 -22.22 6.01
C TYR A 404 -23.22 -23.69 5.82
N THR A 405 -22.61 -24.32 4.81
CA THR A 405 -22.41 -25.76 4.84
C THR A 405 -21.26 -26.04 5.80
N VAL A 406 -21.51 -26.89 6.79
CA VAL A 406 -20.53 -27.26 7.80
C VAL A 406 -19.98 -28.64 7.47
N SER A 407 -18.66 -28.72 7.34
CA SER A 407 -17.92 -29.95 7.11
C SER A 407 -16.71 -30.01 8.04
N TRP A 408 -16.17 -31.20 8.24
CA TRP A 408 -14.91 -31.38 8.93
C TRP A 408 -14.01 -32.39 8.20
N ARG A 409 -12.74 -32.42 8.54
CA ARG A 409 -11.86 -33.56 8.28
C ARG A 409 -11.33 -34.06 9.61
N ALA A 410 -11.57 -35.33 9.91
CA ALA A 410 -11.23 -35.92 11.20
C ALA A 410 -10.51 -37.26 11.04
N LEU A 411 -9.21 -37.28 11.37
CA LEU A 411 -8.41 -38.50 11.36
C LEU A 411 -8.48 -39.18 12.74
N ASN A 412 -9.08 -40.37 12.78
CA ASN A 412 -9.06 -41.25 13.93
C ASN A 412 -8.16 -42.47 13.69
N ASP A 413 -7.00 -42.48 14.34
CA ASP A 413 -6.00 -43.56 14.33
C ASP A 413 -5.87 -44.24 15.71
N THR A 414 -6.83 -44.01 16.62
CA THR A 414 -6.77 -44.50 18.01
C THR A 414 -7.13 -45.99 18.17
N GLY A 415 -7.60 -46.63 17.10
CA GLY A 415 -8.12 -48.00 17.11
C GLY A 415 -9.50 -48.15 17.75
N THR A 416 -10.10 -47.06 18.27
CA THR A 416 -11.45 -47.05 18.84
C THR A 416 -12.33 -46.04 18.11
N ILE A 417 -13.51 -46.46 17.67
CA ILE A 417 -14.52 -45.53 17.14
C ILE A 417 -15.18 -44.82 18.31
N PHE A 418 -15.31 -43.50 18.21
CA PHE A 418 -16.00 -42.67 19.18
C PHE A 418 -16.86 -41.62 18.47
N SER A 419 -17.84 -41.09 19.21
CA SER A 419 -18.69 -40.00 18.74
C SER A 419 -18.16 -38.68 19.28
N GLN A 420 -18.14 -37.66 18.43
CA GLN A 420 -17.79 -36.31 18.80
C GLN A 420 -18.81 -35.31 18.24
N THR A 421 -18.94 -34.18 18.90
CA THR A 421 -19.96 -33.18 18.63
C THR A 421 -19.33 -31.83 18.35
N LEU A 422 -19.73 -31.21 17.24
CA LEU A 422 -19.42 -29.82 16.92
C LEU A 422 -20.57 -28.93 17.36
N ALA A 423 -20.29 -27.93 18.20
CA ALA A 423 -21.27 -26.96 18.68
C ALA A 423 -20.79 -25.51 18.45
N PHE A 424 -21.73 -24.58 18.35
CA PHE A 424 -21.45 -23.15 18.12
C PHE A 424 -22.13 -22.29 19.18
N GLY A 425 -21.47 -21.21 19.61
CA GLY A 425 -21.94 -20.31 20.67
C GLY A 425 -21.57 -20.79 22.08
N THR A 426 -22.10 -21.94 22.49
CA THR A 426 -21.72 -22.66 23.73
C THR A 426 -21.50 -24.15 23.43
N TYR A 427 -20.81 -24.85 24.34
CA TYR A 427 -20.46 -26.27 24.14
C TYR A 427 -21.68 -27.22 24.09
N ASN A 428 -22.83 -26.80 24.57
CA ASN A 428 -24.07 -27.58 24.62
C ASN A 428 -25.23 -26.95 23.83
N ALA A 429 -24.94 -25.96 22.98
CA ALA A 429 -25.95 -25.25 22.20
C ALA A 429 -26.54 -26.12 21.08
N THR A 430 -27.79 -25.82 20.71
CA THR A 430 -28.45 -26.35 19.52
C THR A 430 -28.58 -25.27 18.43
N PRO A 431 -28.41 -25.59 17.14
CA PRO A 431 -28.06 -26.91 16.62
C PRO A 431 -26.58 -27.28 16.90
N SER A 432 -26.36 -28.57 17.15
CA SER A 432 -25.03 -29.20 17.27
C SER A 432 -24.94 -30.37 16.29
N PHE A 433 -23.75 -30.67 15.81
CA PHE A 433 -23.52 -31.72 14.83
C PHE A 433 -22.74 -32.88 15.48
N THR A 434 -23.44 -33.95 15.80
CA THR A 434 -22.83 -35.17 16.35
C THR A 434 -22.58 -36.16 15.24
N SER A 435 -21.36 -36.68 15.15
CA SER A 435 -21.01 -37.70 14.17
C SER A 435 -19.87 -38.59 14.69
N THR A 436 -19.79 -39.80 14.16
CA THR A 436 -18.70 -40.74 14.45
C THR A 436 -17.41 -40.28 13.79
N ALA A 437 -16.30 -40.39 14.53
CA ALA A 437 -14.96 -40.32 14.01
C ALA A 437 -14.53 -41.72 13.55
N ASP A 438 -14.76 -42.00 12.27
CA ASP A 438 -14.51 -43.30 11.66
C ASP A 438 -12.99 -43.56 11.53
N LEU A 439 -12.56 -44.81 11.68
CA LEU A 439 -11.14 -45.16 11.69
C LEU A 439 -10.47 -44.86 10.34
N ASN A 440 -9.28 -44.27 10.39
CA ASN A 440 -8.39 -44.04 9.25
C ASN A 440 -9.07 -43.40 8.02
N THR A 441 -10.06 -42.53 8.25
CA THR A 441 -10.73 -41.77 7.20
C THR A 441 -10.04 -40.43 7.00
N TYR A 442 -9.70 -40.11 5.75
CA TYR A 442 -8.99 -38.87 5.38
C TYR A 442 -9.87 -37.89 4.60
N ASP A 443 -11.11 -38.26 4.30
CA ASP A 443 -12.02 -37.45 3.51
C ASP A 443 -12.74 -36.40 4.35
N GLU A 444 -13.11 -35.29 3.70
CA GLU A 444 -13.99 -34.29 4.28
C GLU A 444 -15.42 -34.87 4.40
N LYS A 445 -15.99 -34.82 5.61
CA LYS A 445 -17.35 -35.29 5.90
C LYS A 445 -18.26 -34.09 6.16
N ARG A 446 -19.34 -33.99 5.38
CA ARG A 446 -20.38 -32.98 5.56
C ARG A 446 -21.24 -33.32 6.78
N LEU A 447 -21.47 -32.32 7.63
CA LEU A 447 -22.23 -32.48 8.88
C LEU A 447 -23.65 -31.91 8.77
N GLY A 448 -23.82 -30.78 8.08
CA GLY A 448 -25.11 -30.12 7.95
C GLY A 448 -24.98 -28.66 7.56
N SER A 449 -25.96 -27.85 7.99
CA SER A 449 -25.96 -26.41 7.75
C SER A 449 -26.11 -25.64 9.06
N TYR A 450 -25.40 -24.52 9.19
CA TYR A 450 -25.46 -23.64 10.35
C TYR A 450 -25.63 -22.18 9.93
N THR A 451 -26.56 -21.46 10.55
CA THR A 451 -26.82 -20.05 10.24
C THR A 451 -26.19 -19.12 11.26
N VAL A 452 -25.31 -18.25 10.79
CA VAL A 452 -24.77 -17.13 11.55
C VAL A 452 -25.61 -15.89 11.23
N ASN A 453 -26.31 -15.35 12.22
CA ASN A 453 -27.23 -14.23 12.02
C ASN A 453 -26.54 -12.86 11.96
N LYS A 454 -25.33 -12.74 12.52
CA LYS A 454 -24.61 -11.47 12.61
C LYS A 454 -23.13 -11.66 12.29
N TYR A 455 -22.56 -10.69 11.60
CA TYR A 455 -21.13 -10.59 11.38
C TYR A 455 -20.39 -10.40 12.69
N GLY A 456 -19.34 -11.17 12.91
CA GLY A 456 -18.48 -10.98 14.08
C GLY A 456 -17.76 -12.26 14.51
N ASN A 457 -17.55 -12.38 15.82
CA ASN A 457 -16.85 -13.53 16.39
C ASN A 457 -17.84 -14.67 16.64
N LEU A 458 -17.47 -15.88 16.23
CA LEU A 458 -18.19 -17.11 16.50
C LEU A 458 -17.34 -18.00 17.41
N ASN A 459 -17.89 -18.42 18.54
CA ASN A 459 -17.28 -19.47 19.34
C ASN A 459 -17.66 -20.83 18.76
N MET A 460 -16.68 -21.68 18.53
CA MET A 460 -16.86 -23.08 18.12
C MET A 460 -16.32 -23.99 19.23
N PHE A 461 -16.99 -25.11 19.46
CA PHE A 461 -16.60 -26.12 20.43
C PHE A 461 -16.55 -27.49 19.76
N MET A 462 -15.44 -28.19 19.92
CA MET A 462 -15.36 -29.62 19.66
C MET A 462 -15.51 -30.34 20.99
N VAL A 463 -16.50 -31.23 21.10
CA VAL A 463 -16.94 -31.83 22.35
C VAL A 463 -16.91 -33.35 22.22
N GLY A 464 -16.25 -34.03 23.16
CA GLY A 464 -16.31 -35.49 23.25
C GLY A 464 -17.69 -35.97 23.72
N ALA A 465 -17.99 -37.25 23.53
CA ALA A 465 -19.25 -37.83 24.00
C ALA A 465 -19.51 -37.55 25.50
N ASN A 466 -20.80 -37.46 25.87
CA ASN A 466 -21.23 -37.43 27.28
C ASN A 466 -21.07 -38.83 27.92
N SER A 467 -19.82 -39.22 28.11
CA SER A 467 -19.43 -40.52 28.65
C SER A 467 -18.13 -40.35 29.43
N THR A 468 -17.94 -41.17 30.46
CA THR A 468 -16.67 -41.30 31.20
C THR A 468 -15.88 -42.54 30.78
N THR A 469 -16.39 -43.31 29.81
CA THR A 469 -15.74 -44.50 29.30
C THR A 469 -14.49 -44.11 28.51
N THR A 470 -13.34 -44.61 28.94
CA THR A 470 -12.04 -44.35 28.30
C THR A 470 -12.08 -44.67 26.80
N GLY A 471 -11.58 -43.74 25.98
CA GLY A 471 -11.55 -43.86 24.52
C GLY A 471 -12.84 -43.39 23.84
N GLN A 472 -14.01 -43.54 24.47
CA GLN A 472 -15.33 -43.22 23.89
C GLN A 472 -15.71 -41.73 23.95
N ASN A 473 -15.04 -40.96 24.78
CA ASN A 473 -15.23 -39.52 24.95
C ASN A 473 -14.08 -38.68 24.38
N SER A 474 -13.27 -39.28 23.52
CA SER A 474 -12.21 -38.60 22.77
C SER A 474 -12.81 -37.73 21.65
N PHE A 475 -12.02 -36.81 21.12
CA PHE A 475 -12.32 -36.13 19.86
C PHE A 475 -11.05 -35.83 19.08
N THR A 476 -11.16 -35.80 17.76
CA THR A 476 -10.06 -35.53 16.84
C THR A 476 -10.55 -34.77 15.63
N PHE A 477 -9.76 -33.83 15.13
CA PHE A 477 -9.97 -33.24 13.82
C PHE A 477 -8.73 -32.46 13.34
N ASP A 478 -8.62 -32.38 12.03
CA ASP A 478 -7.64 -31.52 11.35
C ASP A 478 -8.24 -30.13 11.11
N TYR A 479 -9.36 -30.04 10.38
CA TYR A 479 -10.09 -28.77 10.28
C TYR A 479 -11.61 -28.93 10.34
N VAL A 480 -12.28 -27.83 10.73
CA VAL A 480 -13.69 -27.57 10.43
C VAL A 480 -13.77 -26.51 9.34
N LYS A 481 -14.53 -26.80 8.28
CA LYS A 481 -14.76 -25.88 7.16
C LYS A 481 -16.18 -25.31 7.26
N LEU A 482 -16.27 -23.99 7.29
CA LEU A 482 -17.51 -23.24 7.13
C LEU A 482 -17.55 -22.68 5.72
N ASP A 483 -18.35 -23.28 4.85
CA ASP A 483 -18.50 -22.87 3.45
C ASP A 483 -19.78 -22.04 3.28
N PRO A 484 -19.69 -20.71 3.08
CA PRO A 484 -20.88 -19.85 3.02
C PRO A 484 -21.73 -20.18 1.79
N ILE A 485 -23.03 -20.39 2.01
CA ILE A 485 -24.01 -20.59 0.94
C ILE A 485 -24.34 -19.22 0.35
N ILE A 486 -23.71 -18.93 -0.78
CA ILE A 486 -23.88 -17.68 -1.51
C ILE A 486 -25.12 -17.79 -2.39
N GLN A 487 -26.10 -16.93 -2.10
CA GLN A 487 -27.30 -16.74 -2.93
C GLN A 487 -27.09 -15.61 -3.94
#